data_AF-Q9VN23-F1
#
_entry.id   AF-Q9VN23-F1
#
_cell.length_a   1.000
_cell.length_b   1.000
_cell.length_c   1.000
_cell.angle_alpha   90.00
_cell.angle_beta   90.00
_cell.angle_gamma   90.00
#
_symmetry.space_group_name_H-M   'P 1'
#
loop_
_entity.id
_entity.type
_entity.pdbx_description
1 polymer ?
#
loop_
_entity_poly.entity_id
_entity_poly.type
_entity_poly.pdbx_seq_one_letter_code
_entity_poly.pdbx_strand_id
1 'polypeptide(L)'
;MEFVDDLCLARILGLLELPDQIAMMQSYERCRPLLGSIWRHRLTRISLNLLEIPLLGDDFRFLLASACQQLHELRISFLGREHFQALIMHCFPNLWLLQVDVLPPFFLCPRQRLQLIQIIPKFHPEDHSLAMGHMLCVKCQSLIPINFDHFQILRAIGKGSFGKVCIVQKRDTGILYAMKYVSRSACEMRGALGGVIKEVELLSSLEHPFLVNLWFSFQDEEDLFMVCDLLTGGDLRYHLQNRVEFSEQSVALLVCELGSALEYLQANRVVHRDIKPDNILLDDAGHAHLTDFNIATRLQKNALACSMSGTKPYMAPEVFLCALDEVAGYSYPVDWWSLGVVAYEMRGNIRPFVVHSNTPLAEIKNILNTPVHYPRYWSSNFVDLLQRLLSTYPGARISTRQELHQTPMLRNIDFQRVLEKKIKPIYKPPEDHLNCDPCLELEEMIVESRPLHKKKKRLAKQRSAQRDSDPETALVKEFIVYNRYKELKRKAMEQKENDWQRELELAMANSIVNSLAPIQEKPAACVVHDGDCATASSAVAQLKGESIEFIDRTPSPQIKESAGSRLDMPQSPFQK
;
A
#
# COMPACT_ATOMS: atom_id res chain seq x y z
N MET A 1 0.19 26.96 -41.11
CA MET A 1 -0.70 25.79 -41.30
C MET A 1 -1.71 26.03 -42.41
N GLU A 2 -2.55 27.06 -42.30
CA GLU A 2 -3.58 27.35 -43.32
C GLU A 2 -3.00 27.67 -44.72
N PHE A 3 -1.87 28.37 -44.78
CA PHE A 3 -1.26 28.81 -46.04
C PHE A 3 -0.19 27.88 -46.62
N VAL A 4 0.19 26.82 -45.91
CA VAL A 4 1.26 25.91 -46.37
C VAL A 4 0.64 24.93 -47.35
N ASP A 5 1.24 24.77 -48.54
CA ASP A 5 0.79 23.77 -49.52
C ASP A 5 1.02 22.34 -48.99
N ASP A 6 0.26 21.37 -49.51
CA ASP A 6 0.28 19.99 -48.98
C ASP A 6 1.65 19.32 -49.12
N LEU A 7 2.42 19.64 -50.17
CA LEU A 7 3.75 19.07 -50.38
C LEU A 7 4.75 19.59 -49.35
N CYS A 8 4.75 20.90 -49.10
CA CYS A 8 5.56 21.52 -48.07
C CYS A 8 5.15 21.01 -46.67
N LEU A 9 3.84 20.93 -46.40
CA LEU A 9 3.33 20.43 -45.12
C LEU A 9 3.71 18.96 -44.89
N ALA A 10 3.58 18.10 -45.91
CA ALA A 10 3.99 16.70 -45.82
C ALA A 10 5.51 16.56 -45.54
N ARG A 11 6.34 17.43 -46.12
CA ARG A 11 7.78 17.47 -45.84
C ARG A 11 8.05 17.88 -44.38
N ILE A 12 7.36 18.91 -43.88
CA ILE A 12 7.49 19.36 -42.48
C ILE A 12 7.08 18.24 -41.53
N LEU A 13 5.90 17.65 -41.74
CA LEU A 13 5.39 16.54 -40.92
C LEU A 13 6.35 15.35 -40.92
N GLY A 14 6.98 15.05 -42.07
CA GLY A 14 7.97 13.98 -42.21
C GLY A 14 9.30 14.24 -41.48
N LEU A 15 9.57 15.47 -41.03
CA LEU A 15 10.75 15.81 -40.21
C LEU A 15 10.46 15.73 -38.71
N LEU A 16 9.19 15.72 -38.31
CA LEU A 16 8.78 15.64 -36.91
C LEU A 16 8.92 14.20 -36.39
N GLU A 17 9.22 14.07 -35.09
CA GLU A 17 9.11 12.78 -34.42
C GLU A 17 7.64 12.36 -34.24
N LEU A 18 7.40 11.06 -34.03
CA LEU A 18 6.04 10.52 -33.92
C LEU A 18 5.15 11.24 -32.88
N PRO A 19 5.63 11.59 -31.66
CA PRO A 19 4.83 12.35 -30.69
C PRO A 19 4.33 13.69 -31.23
N ASP A 20 5.19 14.43 -31.94
CA ASP A 20 4.85 15.72 -32.51
C ASP A 20 3.93 15.57 -33.72
N GLN A 21 4.13 14.53 -34.54
CA GLN A 21 3.20 14.18 -35.62
C GLN A 21 1.78 13.92 -35.09
N ILE A 22 1.67 13.17 -33.99
CA ILE A 22 0.39 12.91 -33.34
C ILE A 22 -0.24 14.20 -32.83
N ALA A 23 0.53 15.06 -32.15
CA ALA A 23 0.04 16.35 -31.66
C ALA A 23 -0.45 17.24 -32.82
N MET A 24 0.26 17.25 -33.95
CA MET A 24 -0.15 17.95 -35.17
C MET A 24 -1.45 17.37 -35.77
N MET A 25 -1.61 16.04 -35.79
CA MET A 25 -2.84 15.39 -36.24
C MET A 25 -4.05 15.77 -35.39
N GLN A 26 -3.89 15.77 -34.05
CA GLN A 26 -4.96 16.08 -33.10
C GLN A 26 -5.34 17.57 -33.13
N SER A 27 -4.40 18.44 -33.48
CA SER A 27 -4.63 19.89 -33.55
C SER A 27 -5.18 20.34 -34.91
N TYR A 28 -4.85 19.63 -35.99
CA TYR A 28 -5.19 20.03 -37.36
C TYR A 28 -5.62 18.82 -38.20
N GLU A 29 -6.92 18.72 -38.47
CA GLU A 29 -7.52 17.60 -39.24
C GLU A 29 -6.88 17.41 -40.62
N ARG A 30 -6.45 18.50 -41.28
CA ARG A 30 -5.72 18.47 -42.57
C ARG A 30 -4.43 17.64 -42.52
N CYS A 31 -3.79 17.50 -41.35
CA CYS A 31 -2.59 16.67 -41.21
C CYS A 31 -2.91 15.17 -41.31
N ARG A 32 -4.14 14.75 -41.03
CA ARG A 32 -4.55 13.33 -40.96
C ARG A 32 -4.25 12.55 -42.25
N PRO A 33 -4.71 12.96 -43.46
CA PRO A 33 -4.40 12.22 -44.69
C PRO A 33 -2.90 12.23 -45.03
N LEU A 34 -2.20 13.34 -44.78
CA LEU A 34 -0.77 13.48 -45.05
C LEU A 34 0.06 12.55 -44.16
N LEU A 35 -0.23 12.55 -42.85
CA LEU A 35 0.38 11.64 -41.90
C LEU A 35 0.04 10.18 -42.20
N GLY A 36 -1.20 9.89 -42.60
CA GLY A 36 -1.58 8.55 -43.04
C GLY A 36 -0.70 8.03 -44.20
N SER A 37 -0.41 8.88 -45.19
CA SER A 37 0.51 8.54 -46.28
C SER A 37 1.96 8.38 -45.79
N ILE A 38 2.45 9.29 -44.95
CA ILE A 38 3.80 9.23 -44.37
C ILE A 38 3.98 7.93 -43.57
N TRP A 39 3.03 7.61 -42.70
CA TRP A 39 3.08 6.44 -41.83
C TRP A 39 3.02 5.14 -42.63
N ARG A 40 2.20 5.08 -43.68
CA ARG A 40 2.09 3.94 -44.58
C ARG A 40 3.40 3.54 -45.25
N HIS A 41 4.26 4.51 -45.53
CA HIS A 41 5.50 4.26 -46.27
C HIS A 41 6.76 4.30 -45.41
N ARG A 42 6.73 4.95 -44.25
CA ARG A 42 7.95 5.23 -43.46
C ARG A 42 7.91 4.73 -42.03
N LEU A 43 6.73 4.52 -41.43
CA LEU A 43 6.66 4.23 -40.00
C LEU A 43 6.90 2.75 -39.73
N THR A 44 8.17 2.41 -39.52
CA THR A 44 8.61 1.05 -39.20
C THR A 44 8.65 0.76 -37.71
N ARG A 45 8.66 1.79 -36.86
CA ARG A 45 8.73 1.64 -35.41
C ARG A 45 7.79 2.63 -34.74
N ILE A 46 6.94 2.13 -33.86
CA ILE A 46 6.09 2.94 -32.98
C ILE A 46 6.56 2.68 -31.55
N SER A 47 6.98 3.72 -30.86
CA SER A 47 7.22 3.69 -29.42
C SER A 47 6.40 4.80 -28.79
N LEU A 48 5.28 4.46 -28.17
CA LEU A 48 4.35 5.42 -27.59
C LEU A 48 4.12 5.14 -26.13
N ASN A 49 4.34 6.15 -25.30
CA ASN A 49 3.77 6.16 -23.98
C ASN A 49 2.37 6.77 -24.04
N LEU A 50 1.30 5.96 -24.02
CA LEU A 50 -0.08 6.48 -24.11
C LEU A 50 -0.52 7.21 -22.83
N LEU A 51 0.22 7.08 -21.73
CA LEU A 51 0.07 7.95 -20.57
C LEU A 51 0.70 9.33 -20.83
N GLU A 52 1.69 9.38 -21.74
CA GLU A 52 2.37 10.62 -22.08
C GLU A 52 1.75 11.40 -23.23
N ILE A 53 1.27 10.70 -24.25
CA ILE A 53 0.63 11.22 -25.45
C ILE A 53 -0.79 10.64 -25.46
N PRO A 54 -1.78 11.35 -24.87
CA PRO A 54 -3.15 10.86 -24.83
C PRO A 54 -3.69 10.76 -26.25
N LEU A 55 -3.92 9.52 -26.70
CA LEU A 55 -4.50 9.25 -27.99
C LEU A 55 -5.89 8.65 -27.76
N LEU A 56 -6.91 9.17 -28.43
CA LEU A 56 -8.25 8.56 -28.36
C LEU A 56 -8.25 7.23 -29.13
N GLY A 57 -9.18 6.34 -28.79
CA GLY A 57 -9.27 5.01 -29.42
C GLY A 57 -9.32 5.04 -30.95
N ASP A 58 -10.03 6.03 -31.54
CA ASP A 58 -10.15 6.17 -32.99
C ASP A 58 -8.87 6.71 -33.67
N ASP A 59 -8.15 7.60 -33.00
CA ASP A 59 -6.88 8.12 -33.51
C ASP A 59 -5.77 7.06 -33.41
N PHE A 60 -5.78 6.26 -32.33
CA PHE A 60 -4.90 5.11 -32.21
C PHE A 60 -5.21 4.06 -33.28
N ARG A 61 -6.50 3.80 -33.54
CA ARG A 61 -6.92 2.93 -34.65
C ARG A 61 -6.39 3.43 -35.99
N PHE A 62 -6.49 4.74 -36.25
CA PHE A 62 -6.00 5.35 -37.48
C PHE A 62 -4.47 5.25 -37.63
N LEU A 63 -3.72 5.49 -36.55
CA LEU A 63 -2.26 5.30 -36.54
C LEU A 63 -1.89 3.86 -36.91
N LEU A 64 -2.50 2.87 -36.25
CA LEU A 64 -2.23 1.45 -36.51
C LEU A 64 -2.62 1.06 -37.94
N ALA A 65 -3.79 1.47 -38.41
CA ALA A 65 -4.26 1.21 -39.78
C ALA A 65 -3.32 1.81 -40.84
N SER A 66 -2.74 2.98 -40.55
CA SER A 66 -1.82 3.64 -41.46
C SER A 66 -0.45 2.98 -41.47
N ALA A 67 0.04 2.49 -40.33
CA ALA A 67 1.39 1.92 -40.20
C ALA A 67 1.47 0.41 -40.46
N CYS A 68 0.33 -0.31 -40.50
CA CYS A 68 0.28 -1.78 -40.38
C CYS A 68 1.20 -2.54 -41.33
N GLN A 69 1.40 -2.05 -42.56
CA GLN A 69 2.18 -2.74 -43.60
C GLN A 69 3.69 -2.66 -43.40
N GLN A 70 4.21 -1.61 -42.77
CA GLN A 70 5.66 -1.40 -42.62
C GLN A 70 6.12 -1.53 -41.17
N LEU A 71 5.20 -1.74 -40.22
CA LEU A 71 5.51 -1.74 -38.80
C LEU A 71 6.28 -3.00 -38.40
N HIS A 72 7.49 -2.79 -37.92
CA HIS A 72 8.42 -3.81 -37.43
C HIS A 72 8.41 -3.89 -35.90
N GLU A 73 8.46 -2.74 -35.22
CA GLU A 73 8.41 -2.68 -33.75
C GLU A 73 7.21 -1.85 -33.28
N LEU A 74 6.45 -2.38 -32.33
CA LEU A 74 5.38 -1.68 -31.63
C LEU A 74 5.62 -1.75 -30.12
N ARG A 75 5.97 -0.63 -29.51
CA ARG A 75 6.18 -0.47 -28.07
C ARG A 75 5.14 0.49 -27.51
N ILE A 76 4.35 0.02 -26.55
CA ILE A 76 3.28 0.81 -25.93
C ILE A 76 3.44 0.74 -24.41
N SER A 77 3.53 1.89 -23.74
CA SER A 77 3.69 1.91 -22.28
C SER A 77 2.46 1.38 -21.53
N PHE A 78 1.26 1.64 -22.05
CA PHE A 78 -0.01 1.35 -21.40
C PHE A 78 -1.08 1.17 -22.45
N LEU A 79 -1.84 0.08 -22.37
CA LEU A 79 -2.91 -0.21 -23.32
C LEU A 79 -4.26 -0.25 -22.59
N GLY A 80 -5.03 0.84 -22.70
CA GLY A 80 -6.42 0.88 -22.21
C GLY A 80 -7.37 0.00 -23.05
N ARG A 81 -8.65 -0.11 -22.65
CA ARG A 81 -9.64 -0.98 -23.32
C ARG A 81 -9.82 -0.71 -24.80
N GLU A 82 -10.03 0.55 -25.15
CA GLU A 82 -10.23 0.97 -26.52
C GLU A 82 -8.96 0.74 -27.36
N HIS A 83 -7.79 1.02 -26.79
CA HIS A 83 -6.50 0.77 -27.43
C HIS A 83 -6.25 -0.72 -27.66
N PHE A 84 -6.56 -1.57 -26.68
CA PHE A 84 -6.45 -3.02 -26.83
C PHE A 84 -7.37 -3.53 -27.94
N GLN A 85 -8.62 -3.07 -27.95
CA GLN A 85 -9.57 -3.43 -29.01
C GLN A 85 -9.10 -2.94 -30.38
N ALA A 86 -8.59 -1.71 -30.49
CA ALA A 86 -8.02 -1.22 -31.73
C ALA A 86 -6.80 -2.04 -32.17
N LEU A 87 -5.94 -2.46 -31.24
CA LEU A 87 -4.74 -3.24 -31.52
C LEU A 87 -5.07 -4.63 -32.08
N ILE A 88 -5.97 -5.38 -31.45
CA ILE A 88 -6.34 -6.75 -31.88
C ILE A 88 -7.12 -6.79 -33.21
N MET A 89 -7.62 -5.65 -33.70
CA MET A 89 -8.35 -5.56 -34.96
C MET A 89 -7.43 -5.43 -36.19
N HIS A 90 -6.12 -5.32 -36.00
CA HIS A 90 -5.15 -5.13 -37.08
C HIS A 90 -4.17 -6.30 -37.17
N CYS A 91 -3.82 -6.66 -38.40
CA CYS A 91 -2.75 -7.60 -38.70
C CYS A 91 -1.49 -6.82 -39.09
N PHE A 92 -0.34 -7.19 -38.53
CA PHE A 92 0.94 -6.54 -38.82
C PHE A 92 1.91 -7.56 -39.43
N PRO A 93 1.95 -7.71 -40.76
CA PRO A 93 2.71 -8.77 -41.43
C PRO A 93 4.22 -8.74 -41.17
N ASN A 94 4.78 -7.57 -40.87
CA ASN A 94 6.22 -7.37 -40.66
C ASN A 94 6.60 -7.16 -39.18
N LEU A 95 5.63 -7.31 -38.26
CA LEU A 95 5.86 -7.05 -36.84
C LEU A 95 6.61 -8.20 -36.20
N TRP A 96 7.83 -7.93 -35.75
CA TRP A 96 8.68 -8.90 -35.06
C TRP A 96 8.82 -8.61 -33.56
N LEU A 97 8.50 -7.38 -33.12
CA LEU A 97 8.48 -7.00 -31.71
C LEU A 97 7.17 -6.29 -31.35
N LEU A 98 6.39 -6.91 -30.45
CA LEU A 98 5.30 -6.25 -29.74
C LEU A 98 5.67 -6.16 -28.26
N GLN A 99 5.97 -4.94 -27.79
CA GLN A 99 6.22 -4.64 -26.40
C GLN A 99 5.02 -3.86 -25.83
N VAL A 100 4.35 -4.42 -24.84
CA VAL A 100 3.36 -3.69 -24.05
C VAL A 100 3.84 -3.66 -22.61
N ASP A 101 4.13 -2.47 -22.10
CA ASP A 101 4.73 -2.32 -20.77
C ASP A 101 3.70 -2.52 -19.64
N VAL A 102 2.42 -2.22 -19.90
CA VAL A 102 1.31 -2.39 -18.95
C VAL A 102 0.02 -2.81 -19.66
N LEU A 103 -0.51 -3.99 -19.31
CA LEU A 103 -1.88 -4.43 -19.60
C LEU A 103 -2.67 -4.51 -18.29
N PRO A 104 -3.85 -3.89 -18.19
CA PRO A 104 -4.72 -4.09 -17.04
C PRO A 104 -5.07 -5.58 -16.83
N PRO A 105 -5.23 -6.07 -15.58
CA PRO A 105 -5.43 -7.50 -15.30
C PRO A 105 -6.63 -8.12 -16.02
N PHE A 106 -7.67 -7.33 -16.26
CA PHE A 106 -8.87 -7.78 -16.95
C PHE A 106 -8.67 -8.06 -18.45
N PHE A 107 -7.53 -7.70 -19.04
CA PHE A 107 -7.15 -8.09 -20.41
C PHE A 107 -6.42 -9.43 -20.51
N LEU A 108 -6.07 -10.04 -19.37
CA LEU A 108 -5.26 -11.27 -19.34
C LEU A 108 -6.11 -12.54 -19.35
N CYS A 109 -7.39 -12.47 -19.72
CA CYS A 109 -8.16 -13.70 -19.89
C CYS A 109 -7.56 -14.56 -21.04
N PRO A 110 -7.67 -15.90 -20.97
CA PRO A 110 -7.06 -16.77 -21.98
C PRO A 110 -7.43 -16.42 -23.43
N ARG A 111 -8.66 -15.97 -23.66
CA ARG A 111 -9.14 -15.53 -24.99
C ARG A 111 -8.39 -14.31 -25.51
N GLN A 112 -8.27 -13.26 -24.69
CA GLN A 112 -7.58 -12.03 -25.06
C GLN A 112 -6.06 -12.24 -25.22
N ARG A 113 -5.47 -13.12 -24.41
CA ARG A 113 -4.06 -13.51 -24.57
C ARG A 113 -3.82 -14.20 -25.92
N LEU A 114 -4.72 -15.09 -26.34
CA LEU A 114 -4.66 -15.71 -27.67
C LEU A 114 -4.82 -14.67 -28.79
N GLN A 115 -5.75 -13.73 -28.65
CA GLN A 115 -5.93 -12.65 -29.62
C GLN A 115 -4.68 -11.79 -29.76
N LEU A 116 -4.02 -11.43 -28.65
CA LEU A 116 -2.77 -10.66 -28.67
C LEU A 116 -1.63 -11.43 -29.34
N ILE A 117 -1.52 -12.73 -29.12
CA ILE A 117 -0.50 -13.59 -29.76
C ILE A 117 -0.73 -13.68 -31.28
N GLN A 118 -1.98 -13.70 -31.74
CA GLN A 118 -2.32 -13.77 -33.16
C GLN A 118 -1.94 -12.51 -33.96
N ILE A 119 -1.65 -11.39 -33.28
CA ILE A 119 -1.23 -10.14 -33.93
C ILE A 119 0.16 -10.30 -34.57
N ILE A 120 1.03 -11.09 -33.93
CA ILE A 120 2.36 -11.39 -34.45
C ILE A 120 2.21 -12.47 -35.53
N PRO A 121 2.73 -12.26 -36.75
CA PRO A 121 2.70 -13.27 -37.78
C PRO A 121 3.36 -14.56 -37.30
N LYS A 122 2.69 -15.70 -37.55
CA LYS A 122 3.28 -17.02 -37.35
C LYS A 122 4.27 -17.27 -38.48
N PHE A 123 5.54 -17.47 -38.14
CA PHE A 123 6.55 -17.80 -39.14
C PHE A 123 6.55 -19.31 -39.43
N HIS A 124 6.52 -19.68 -40.72
CA HIS A 124 6.63 -21.07 -41.18
C HIS A 124 8.12 -21.47 -41.16
N PRO A 125 8.49 -22.64 -40.61
CA PRO A 125 9.89 -22.99 -40.31
C PRO A 125 10.83 -23.20 -41.52
N GLU A 126 10.45 -22.83 -42.75
CA GLU A 126 11.29 -23.06 -43.94
C GLU A 126 12.20 -21.86 -44.33
N ASP A 127 12.02 -20.63 -43.81
CA ASP A 127 13.04 -19.59 -44.02
C ASP A 127 14.11 -19.62 -42.91
N HIS A 128 15.23 -20.27 -43.22
CA HIS A 128 16.41 -20.32 -42.36
C HIS A 128 17.16 -18.97 -42.19
N SER A 129 16.66 -17.87 -42.76
CA SER A 129 17.41 -16.60 -42.85
C SER A 129 17.17 -15.59 -41.71
N LEU A 130 16.21 -15.81 -40.80
CA LEU A 130 16.04 -14.97 -39.61
C LEU A 130 15.66 -15.79 -38.37
N ALA A 131 16.66 -16.40 -37.73
CA ALA A 131 16.54 -17.03 -36.41
C ALA A 131 16.40 -16.01 -35.24
N MET A 132 15.94 -14.77 -35.51
CA MET A 132 15.49 -13.84 -34.46
C MET A 132 13.99 -14.06 -34.27
N GLY A 133 13.65 -15.02 -33.39
CA GLY A 133 12.26 -15.33 -33.07
C GLY A 133 11.43 -14.08 -32.74
N HIS A 134 10.25 -13.95 -33.35
CA HIS A 134 9.32 -12.89 -33.03
C HIS A 134 9.04 -12.87 -31.52
N MET A 135 9.27 -11.72 -30.86
CA MET A 135 9.18 -11.59 -29.42
C MET A 135 7.92 -10.81 -29.04
N LEU A 136 6.92 -11.52 -28.48
CA LEU A 136 5.86 -10.87 -27.71
C LEU A 136 6.40 -10.55 -26.32
N CYS A 137 6.89 -9.33 -26.12
CA CYS A 137 7.31 -8.85 -24.81
C CYS A 137 6.15 -8.12 -24.13
N VAL A 138 5.18 -8.87 -23.63
CA VAL A 138 4.27 -8.29 -22.62
C VAL A 138 5.06 -8.23 -21.32
N LYS A 139 5.54 -7.04 -20.94
CA LYS A 139 5.91 -6.82 -19.55
C LYS A 139 4.59 -6.78 -18.79
N CYS A 140 4.17 -7.93 -18.27
CA CYS A 140 3.18 -7.93 -17.22
C CYS A 140 3.79 -7.16 -16.04
N GLN A 141 3.01 -6.37 -15.31
CA GLN A 141 3.39 -5.36 -14.29
C GLN A 141 4.47 -5.75 -13.25
N SER A 142 4.99 -6.98 -13.23
CA SER A 142 6.00 -7.41 -12.28
C SER A 142 7.31 -6.60 -12.35
N LEU A 143 7.73 -6.10 -13.53
CA LEU A 143 9.10 -5.59 -13.70
C LEU A 143 9.30 -4.07 -13.63
N ILE A 144 8.31 -3.24 -13.98
CA ILE A 144 8.50 -1.78 -13.95
C ILE A 144 8.24 -1.26 -12.52
N PRO A 145 9.16 -0.49 -11.92
CA PRO A 145 8.90 0.16 -10.64
C PRO A 145 7.76 1.18 -10.78
N ILE A 146 6.87 1.22 -9.78
CA ILE A 146 5.80 2.23 -9.69
C ILE A 146 6.44 3.63 -9.68
N ASN A 147 5.86 4.56 -10.42
CA ASN A 147 6.35 5.94 -10.51
C ASN A 147 5.17 6.92 -10.66
N PHE A 148 5.49 8.21 -10.74
CA PHE A 148 4.52 9.29 -10.81
C PHE A 148 3.54 9.17 -11.99
N ASP A 149 4.00 8.73 -13.18
CA ASP A 149 3.17 8.67 -14.40
C ASP A 149 2.04 7.63 -14.32
N HIS A 150 2.14 6.66 -13.40
CA HIS A 150 1.09 5.69 -13.14
C HIS A 150 -0.17 6.32 -12.50
N PHE A 151 -0.08 7.58 -12.08
CA PHE A 151 -1.14 8.31 -11.41
C PHE A 151 -1.59 9.52 -12.23
N GLN A 152 -2.89 9.75 -12.23
CA GLN A 152 -3.49 11.00 -12.67
C GLN A 152 -3.80 11.83 -11.43
N ILE A 153 -3.21 13.02 -11.35
CA ILE A 153 -3.51 13.96 -10.26
C ILE A 153 -4.88 14.58 -10.52
N LEU A 154 -5.73 14.55 -9.50
CA LEU A 154 -7.05 15.16 -9.53
C LEU A 154 -7.03 16.50 -8.78
N ARG A 155 -7.18 16.47 -7.45
CA ARG A 155 -7.39 17.66 -6.62
C ARG A 155 -6.52 17.63 -5.36
N ALA A 156 -5.95 18.76 -4.90
CA ALA A 156 -5.38 18.86 -3.56
C ALA A 156 -6.45 18.75 -2.46
N ILE A 157 -6.11 18.08 -1.38
CA ILE A 157 -6.96 17.87 -0.19
C ILE A 157 -6.24 18.15 1.13
N GLY A 158 -4.92 18.36 1.11
CA GLY A 158 -4.13 18.53 2.33
C GLY A 158 -2.81 19.25 2.08
N LYS A 159 -2.30 19.92 3.11
CA LYS A 159 -0.99 20.58 3.10
C LYS A 159 -0.15 20.06 4.27
N GLY A 160 1.02 19.54 3.95
CA GLY A 160 2.03 19.13 4.93
C GLY A 160 3.08 20.20 5.16
N SER A 161 4.02 19.94 6.08
CA SER A 161 5.14 20.84 6.41
C SER A 161 6.15 21.03 5.27
N PHE A 162 6.23 20.06 4.35
CA PHE A 162 7.22 20.00 3.26
C PHE A 162 6.60 19.69 1.89
N GLY A 163 5.27 19.70 1.79
CA GLY A 163 4.59 19.23 0.60
C GLY A 163 3.07 19.23 0.74
N LYS A 164 2.37 18.48 -0.10
CA LYS A 164 0.90 18.47 -0.15
C LYS A 164 0.36 17.05 -0.30
N VAL A 165 -0.95 16.94 -0.12
CA VAL A 165 -1.72 15.72 -0.32
C VAL A 165 -2.76 15.98 -1.40
N CYS A 166 -2.77 15.14 -2.44
CA CYS A 166 -3.73 15.22 -3.54
C CYS A 166 -4.48 13.91 -3.70
N ILE A 167 -5.74 13.99 -4.13
CA ILE A 167 -6.46 12.86 -4.70
C ILE A 167 -5.81 12.50 -6.03
N VAL A 168 -5.52 11.22 -6.20
CA VAL A 168 -4.97 10.68 -7.43
C VAL A 168 -5.75 9.45 -7.89
N GLN A 169 -5.83 9.24 -9.19
CA GLN A 169 -6.36 8.02 -9.76
C GLN A 169 -5.23 7.19 -10.35
N LYS A 170 -5.11 5.93 -9.94
CA LYS A 170 -4.16 5.01 -10.56
C LYS A 170 -4.69 4.60 -11.94
N ARG A 171 -3.95 4.88 -13.00
CA ARG A 171 -4.47 4.88 -14.38
C ARG A 171 -4.92 3.52 -14.91
N ASP A 172 -4.25 2.45 -14.48
CA ASP A 172 -4.52 1.08 -14.90
C ASP A 172 -5.70 0.42 -14.18
N THR A 173 -5.93 0.78 -12.91
CA THR A 173 -7.00 0.21 -12.10
C THR A 173 -8.22 1.13 -11.99
N GLY A 174 -8.04 2.43 -12.22
CA GLY A 174 -9.05 3.46 -11.98
C GLY A 174 -9.30 3.75 -10.50
N ILE A 175 -8.56 3.11 -9.58
CA ILE A 175 -8.74 3.26 -8.13
C ILE A 175 -8.22 4.63 -7.68
N LEU A 176 -8.99 5.29 -6.81
CA LEU A 176 -8.62 6.56 -6.19
C LEU A 176 -7.80 6.33 -4.92
N TYR A 177 -6.79 7.19 -4.73
CA TYR A 177 -5.90 7.20 -3.57
C TYR A 177 -5.61 8.63 -3.12
N ALA A 178 -5.07 8.78 -1.91
CA ALA A 178 -4.44 10.01 -1.46
C ALA A 178 -2.93 9.90 -1.68
N MET A 179 -2.34 10.82 -2.44
CA MET A 179 -0.90 10.93 -2.66
C MET A 179 -0.33 12.10 -1.86
N LYS A 180 0.45 11.78 -0.83
CA LYS A 180 1.32 12.73 -0.13
C LYS A 180 2.64 12.81 -0.89
N TYR A 181 3.05 14.01 -1.29
CA TYR A 181 4.36 14.25 -1.88
C TYR A 181 5.11 15.31 -1.11
N VAL A 182 6.43 15.16 -1.04
CA VAL A 182 7.31 15.98 -0.21
C VAL A 182 8.55 16.37 -1.01
N SER A 183 8.89 17.67 -0.99
CA SER A 183 10.09 18.14 -1.69
C SER A 183 11.36 17.60 -1.06
N ARG A 184 12.15 16.90 -1.87
CA ARG A 184 13.43 16.33 -1.46
C ARG A 184 14.40 17.42 -0.98
N SER A 185 14.60 18.45 -1.80
CA SER A 185 15.50 19.56 -1.48
C SER A 185 15.11 20.29 -0.18
N ALA A 186 13.81 20.45 0.07
CA ALA A 186 13.32 21.04 1.31
C ALA A 186 13.57 20.15 2.53
N CYS A 187 13.40 18.82 2.38
CA CYS A 187 13.71 17.84 3.42
C CYS A 187 15.20 17.79 3.74
N GLU A 188 16.07 17.81 2.74
CA GLU A 188 17.53 17.83 2.93
C GLU A 188 17.95 19.11 3.66
N MET A 189 17.48 20.27 3.21
CA MET A 189 17.80 21.57 3.81
C MET A 189 17.39 21.67 5.29
N ARG A 190 16.27 21.04 5.68
CA ARG A 190 15.80 21.03 7.08
C ARG A 190 16.22 19.80 7.89
N GLY A 191 17.04 18.90 7.33
CA GLY A 191 17.43 17.65 8.00
C GLY A 191 16.26 16.69 8.29
N ALA A 192 15.15 16.81 7.55
CA ALA A 192 13.93 16.03 7.75
C ALA A 192 13.89 14.74 6.91
N LEU A 193 14.83 14.54 5.97
CA LEU A 193 14.84 13.39 5.06
C LEU A 193 14.81 12.04 5.80
N GLY A 194 15.61 11.90 6.87
CA GLY A 194 15.62 10.67 7.67
C GLY A 194 14.31 10.39 8.40
N GLY A 195 13.52 11.42 8.72
CA GLY A 195 12.19 11.27 9.29
C GLY A 195 11.19 10.69 8.28
N VAL A 196 11.22 11.21 7.04
CA VAL A 196 10.36 10.72 5.95
C VAL A 196 10.67 9.26 5.59
N ILE A 197 11.96 8.87 5.55
CA ILE A 197 12.35 7.48 5.30
C ILE A 197 11.82 6.55 6.40
N LYS A 198 11.98 6.93 7.67
CA LYS A 198 11.46 6.16 8.82
C LYS A 198 9.93 6.03 8.79
N GLU A 199 9.22 7.09 8.38
CA GLU A 199 7.77 7.05 8.21
C GLU A 199 7.36 6.00 7.17
N VAL A 200 8.00 6.01 5.99
CA VAL A 200 7.73 5.03 4.91
C VAL A 200 8.05 3.61 5.34
N GLU A 201 9.21 3.38 5.99
CA GLU A 201 9.59 2.07 6.53
C GLU A 201 8.53 1.55 7.52
N LEU A 202 8.10 2.40 8.45
CA LEU A 202 7.08 2.05 9.43
C LEU A 202 5.75 1.74 8.74
N LEU A 203 5.22 2.64 7.91
CA LEU A 203 3.94 2.48 7.22
C LEU A 203 3.93 1.25 6.29
N SER A 204 5.04 0.93 5.62
CA SER A 204 5.15 -0.24 4.74
C SER A 204 4.99 -1.57 5.49
N SER A 205 5.29 -1.58 6.80
CA SER A 205 5.17 -2.74 7.67
C SER A 205 3.82 -2.86 8.39
N LEU A 206 2.94 -1.86 8.26
CA LEU A 206 1.66 -1.80 8.96
C LEU A 206 0.46 -2.07 8.02
N GLU A 207 -0.52 -2.77 8.58
CA GLU A 207 -1.74 -3.21 7.91
C GLU A 207 -2.86 -3.39 8.92
N HIS A 208 -3.85 -2.50 8.89
CA HIS A 208 -5.01 -2.59 9.78
C HIS A 208 -6.23 -1.83 9.23
N PRO A 209 -7.48 -2.30 9.46
CA PRO A 209 -8.69 -1.67 8.93
C PRO A 209 -8.97 -0.25 9.42
N PHE A 210 -8.41 0.14 10.57
CA PHE A 210 -8.56 1.46 11.20
C PHE A 210 -7.26 2.27 11.21
N LEU A 211 -6.34 1.96 10.30
CA LEU A 211 -5.18 2.77 9.99
C LEU A 211 -5.27 3.23 8.53
N VAL A 212 -4.71 4.39 8.22
CA VAL A 212 -4.46 4.77 6.82
C VAL A 212 -3.29 3.95 6.29
N ASN A 213 -3.59 3.03 5.36
CA ASN A 213 -2.61 2.09 4.84
C ASN A 213 -1.82 2.69 3.68
N LEU A 214 -0.51 2.44 3.66
CA LEU A 214 0.36 2.74 2.53
C LEU A 214 0.21 1.66 1.45
N TRP A 215 -0.03 2.10 0.20
CA TRP A 215 -0.10 1.25 -0.98
C TRP A 215 1.16 1.31 -1.83
N PHE A 216 1.71 2.50 -2.04
CA PHE A 216 2.90 2.69 -2.86
C PHE A 216 3.81 3.76 -2.27
N SER A 217 5.12 3.57 -2.39
CA SER A 217 6.09 4.64 -2.23
C SER A 217 7.05 4.64 -3.40
N PHE A 218 7.44 5.82 -3.86
CA PHE A 218 8.41 6.02 -4.93
C PHE A 218 8.94 7.45 -4.87
N GLN A 219 9.94 7.75 -5.69
CA GLN A 219 10.55 9.07 -5.76
C GLN A 219 10.87 9.42 -7.21
N ASP A 220 11.05 10.70 -7.46
CA ASP A 220 11.68 11.22 -8.67
C ASP A 220 12.83 12.18 -8.31
N GLU A 221 13.31 12.95 -9.28
CA GLU A 221 14.43 13.88 -9.05
C GLU A 221 14.09 15.01 -8.08
N GLU A 222 12.81 15.38 -7.93
CA GLU A 222 12.37 16.55 -7.14
C GLU A 222 11.67 16.16 -5.82
N ASP A 223 10.86 15.10 -5.82
CA ASP A 223 9.93 14.78 -4.72
C ASP A 223 9.95 13.30 -4.31
N LEU A 224 9.59 13.07 -3.04
CA LEU A 224 9.30 11.77 -2.45
C LEU A 224 7.78 11.57 -2.37
N PHE A 225 7.27 10.40 -2.73
CA PHE A 225 5.84 10.12 -2.83
C PHE A 225 5.41 8.96 -1.94
N MET A 226 4.25 9.13 -1.31
CA MET A 226 3.52 8.11 -0.58
C MET A 226 2.07 8.11 -1.06
N VAL A 227 1.57 6.95 -1.47
CA VAL A 227 0.20 6.75 -1.93
C VAL A 227 -0.51 5.87 -0.93
N CYS A 228 -1.54 6.42 -0.28
CA CYS A 228 -2.26 5.81 0.82
C CYS A 228 -3.77 5.72 0.51
N ASP A 229 -4.51 5.08 1.43
CA ASP A 229 -5.98 5.08 1.42
C ASP A 229 -6.53 6.50 1.25
N LEU A 230 -7.52 6.65 0.36
CA LEU A 230 -8.31 7.87 0.24
C LEU A 230 -9.52 7.78 1.15
N LEU A 231 -9.57 8.64 2.17
CA LEU A 231 -10.70 8.73 3.09
C LEU A 231 -11.41 10.07 2.86
N THR A 232 -12.64 10.02 2.35
CA THR A 232 -13.40 11.19 1.90
C THR A 232 -14.22 11.86 3.00
N GLY A 233 -14.35 11.23 4.16
CA GLY A 233 -15.06 11.77 5.31
C GLY A 233 -14.29 12.89 6.03
N GLY A 234 -13.05 13.19 5.64
CA GLY A 234 -12.28 14.29 6.21
C GLY A 234 -11.70 13.99 7.59
N ASP A 235 -10.97 14.95 8.16
CA ASP A 235 -10.43 14.81 9.51
C ASP A 235 -11.47 15.14 10.59
N LEU A 236 -11.30 14.54 11.77
CA LEU A 236 -12.20 14.74 12.90
C LEU A 236 -12.15 16.19 13.43
N ARG A 237 -11.04 16.92 13.24
CA ARG A 237 -10.94 18.34 13.64
C ARG A 237 -11.96 19.19 12.89
N TYR A 238 -12.10 19.00 11.58
CA TYR A 238 -13.08 19.70 10.73
C TYR A 238 -14.50 19.53 11.28
N HIS A 239 -14.88 18.30 11.65
CA HIS A 239 -16.20 18.01 12.21
C HIS A 239 -16.44 18.68 13.57
N LEU A 240 -15.43 18.71 14.45
CA LEU A 240 -15.51 19.40 15.74
C LEU A 240 -15.61 20.93 15.58
N GLN A 241 -14.88 21.50 14.62
CA GLN A 241 -14.96 22.93 14.32
C GLN A 241 -16.34 23.31 13.80
N ASN A 242 -16.96 22.45 12.99
CA ASN A 242 -18.33 22.58 12.52
C ASN A 242 -19.39 22.17 13.56
N ARG A 243 -19.00 21.96 14.82
CA ARG A 243 -19.89 21.69 15.96
C ARG A 243 -20.79 20.46 15.78
N VAL A 244 -20.27 19.43 15.10
CA VAL A 244 -20.97 18.13 15.03
C VAL A 244 -21.14 17.58 16.46
N GLU A 245 -22.39 17.27 16.82
CA GLU A 245 -22.71 16.67 18.11
C GLU A 245 -22.62 15.14 18.03
N PHE A 246 -21.50 14.58 18.47
CA PHE A 246 -21.34 13.14 18.54
C PHE A 246 -22.06 12.54 19.75
N SER A 247 -22.91 11.54 19.50
CA SER A 247 -23.54 10.78 20.58
C SER A 247 -22.52 9.94 21.34
N GLU A 248 -22.84 9.57 22.59
CA GLU A 248 -21.97 8.69 23.39
C GLU A 248 -21.71 7.36 22.68
N GLN A 249 -22.70 6.80 21.99
CA GLN A 249 -22.54 5.58 21.19
C GLN A 249 -21.59 5.78 20.00
N SER A 250 -21.63 6.95 19.35
CA SER A 250 -20.69 7.27 18.25
C SER A 250 -19.26 7.33 18.76
N VAL A 251 -19.05 8.01 19.90
CA VAL A 251 -17.74 8.11 20.54
C VAL A 251 -17.24 6.74 21.00
N ALA A 252 -18.11 5.92 21.59
CA ALA A 252 -17.77 4.56 22.01
C ALA A 252 -17.33 3.68 20.83
N LEU A 253 -18.00 3.76 19.68
CA LEU A 253 -17.60 3.04 18.48
C LEU A 253 -16.20 3.48 18.03
N LEU A 254 -15.95 4.79 17.93
CA LEU A 254 -14.62 5.31 17.57
C LEU A 254 -13.53 4.85 18.54
N VAL A 255 -13.82 4.79 19.85
CA VAL A 255 -12.89 4.24 20.85
C VAL A 255 -12.61 2.76 20.60
N CYS A 256 -13.60 1.96 20.20
CA CYS A 256 -13.38 0.56 19.83
C CYS A 256 -12.53 0.42 18.56
N GLU A 257 -12.79 1.23 17.54
CA GLU A 257 -12.08 1.22 16.26
C GLU A 257 -10.61 1.60 16.42
N LEU A 258 -10.36 2.77 17.03
CA LEU A 258 -9.01 3.24 17.29
C LEU A 258 -8.31 2.38 18.35
N GLY A 259 -9.03 1.90 19.37
CA GLY A 259 -8.49 0.96 20.35
C GLY A 259 -7.99 -0.35 19.73
N SER A 260 -8.70 -0.88 18.72
CA SER A 260 -8.23 -2.02 17.92
C SER A 260 -6.93 -1.67 17.17
N ALA A 261 -6.84 -0.47 16.59
CA ALA A 261 -5.64 -0.01 15.94
C ALA A 261 -4.46 0.11 16.92
N LEU A 262 -4.69 0.62 18.13
CA LEU A 262 -3.66 0.76 19.18
C LEU A 262 -3.15 -0.59 19.67
N GLU A 263 -4.03 -1.57 19.88
CA GLU A 263 -3.63 -2.94 20.22
C GLU A 263 -2.75 -3.55 19.12
N TYR A 264 -3.11 -3.35 17.85
CA TYR A 264 -2.30 -3.76 16.71
C TYR A 264 -0.94 -3.06 16.66
N LEU A 265 -0.89 -1.74 16.88
CA LEU A 265 0.37 -0.99 16.93
C LEU A 265 1.27 -1.48 18.07
N GLN A 266 0.71 -1.72 19.25
CA GLN A 266 1.43 -2.27 20.39
C GLN A 266 1.99 -3.67 20.10
N ALA A 267 1.24 -4.55 19.44
CA ALA A 267 1.74 -5.86 19.00
C ALA A 267 2.92 -5.72 18.03
N ASN A 268 2.93 -4.65 17.23
CA ASN A 268 4.05 -4.26 16.37
C ASN A 268 5.12 -3.42 17.07
N ARG A 269 5.01 -3.17 18.38
CA ARG A 269 5.91 -2.32 19.18
C ARG A 269 5.97 -0.88 18.68
N VAL A 270 4.90 -0.36 18.10
CA VAL A 270 4.80 1.02 17.62
C VAL A 270 4.04 1.87 18.63
N VAL A 271 4.53 3.08 18.89
CA VAL A 271 3.80 4.14 19.60
C VAL A 271 3.61 5.31 18.62
N HIS A 272 2.36 5.77 18.47
CA HIS A 272 1.98 6.81 17.52
C HIS A 272 2.43 8.20 17.98
N ARG A 273 2.16 8.56 19.24
CA ARG A 273 2.57 9.81 19.93
C ARG A 273 1.92 11.11 19.47
N ASP A 274 1.16 11.12 18.37
CA ASP A 274 0.41 12.32 17.92
C ASP A 274 -1.07 12.04 17.61
N ILE A 275 -1.76 11.29 18.47
CA ILE A 275 -3.20 11.08 18.31
C ILE A 275 -3.94 12.34 18.73
N LYS A 276 -4.71 12.90 17.78
CA LYS A 276 -5.52 14.11 17.93
C LYS A 276 -6.57 14.13 16.81
N PRO A 277 -7.62 14.97 16.89
CA PRO A 277 -8.66 15.02 15.88
C PRO A 277 -8.14 15.28 14.46
N ASP A 278 -7.08 16.07 14.33
CA ASP A 278 -6.42 16.39 13.06
C ASP A 278 -5.79 15.15 12.37
N ASN A 279 -5.44 14.12 13.16
CA ASN A 279 -4.80 12.88 12.69
C ASN A 279 -5.76 11.68 12.70
N ILE A 280 -7.07 11.92 12.80
CA ILE A 280 -8.12 10.90 12.73
C ILE A 280 -9.00 11.23 11.53
N LEU A 281 -8.93 10.40 10.49
CA LEU A 281 -9.73 10.57 9.28
C LEU A 281 -10.98 9.68 9.34
N LEU A 282 -12.09 10.18 8.82
CA LEU A 282 -13.31 9.41 8.63
C LEU A 282 -13.40 8.91 7.18
N ASP A 283 -13.87 7.68 6.98
CA ASP A 283 -14.30 7.22 5.66
C ASP A 283 -15.71 7.73 5.32
N ASP A 284 -16.19 7.38 4.13
CA ASP A 284 -17.53 7.73 3.62
C ASP A 284 -18.68 7.16 4.47
N ALA A 285 -18.43 6.08 5.22
CA ALA A 285 -19.37 5.50 6.17
C ALA A 285 -19.25 6.10 7.58
N GLY A 286 -18.20 6.86 7.87
CA GLY A 286 -17.93 7.49 9.16
C GLY A 286 -17.03 6.69 10.10
N HIS A 287 -16.36 5.64 9.62
CA HIS A 287 -15.41 4.88 10.44
C HIS A 287 -14.09 5.61 10.59
N ALA A 288 -13.50 5.55 11.78
CA ALA A 288 -12.29 6.28 12.12
C ALA A 288 -11.00 5.53 11.72
N HIS A 289 -10.05 6.25 11.12
CA HIS A 289 -8.75 5.72 10.76
C HIS A 289 -7.66 6.66 11.26
N LEU A 290 -6.66 6.09 11.91
CA LEU A 290 -5.50 6.85 12.37
C LEU A 290 -4.52 7.09 11.22
N THR A 291 -4.03 8.33 11.11
CA THR A 291 -3.06 8.77 10.09
C THR A 291 -1.91 9.53 10.73
N ASP A 292 -0.92 9.92 9.90
CA ASP A 292 0.25 10.73 10.26
C ASP A 292 1.21 10.08 11.28
N PHE A 293 2.02 9.14 10.78
CA PHE A 293 3.04 8.44 11.54
C PHE A 293 4.41 9.16 11.52
N ASN A 294 4.46 10.45 11.15
CA ASN A 294 5.71 11.22 11.01
C ASN A 294 6.59 11.19 12.27
N ILE A 295 5.97 11.19 13.46
CA ILE A 295 6.68 11.15 14.75
C ILE A 295 6.48 9.82 15.50
N ALA A 296 5.87 8.82 14.87
CA ALA A 296 5.72 7.51 15.46
C ALA A 296 7.10 6.85 15.63
N THR A 297 7.21 5.92 16.57
CA THR A 297 8.47 5.20 16.80
C THR A 297 8.23 3.74 17.13
N ARG A 298 9.14 2.88 16.68
CA ARG A 298 9.17 1.47 17.08
C ARG A 298 10.06 1.32 18.31
N LEU A 299 9.51 0.80 19.39
CA LEU A 299 10.25 0.47 20.60
C LEU A 299 11.01 -0.84 20.43
N GLN A 300 12.25 -0.87 20.90
CA GLN A 300 12.96 -2.12 21.08
C GLN A 300 12.32 -2.91 22.23
N LYS A 301 12.58 -4.23 22.29
CA LYS A 301 12.06 -5.07 23.36
C LYS A 301 12.56 -4.52 24.71
N ASN A 302 11.64 -4.27 25.64
CA ASN A 302 11.91 -3.69 26.97
C ASN A 302 12.50 -2.27 26.97
N ALA A 303 12.48 -1.56 25.84
CA ALA A 303 12.88 -0.17 25.77
C ALA A 303 11.68 0.77 25.99
N LEU A 304 11.98 1.98 26.46
CA LEU A 304 11.02 3.07 26.64
C LEU A 304 11.35 4.20 25.66
N ALA A 305 10.34 4.98 25.29
CA ALA A 305 10.57 6.27 24.65
C ALA A 305 10.89 7.32 25.72
N CYS A 306 11.88 8.17 25.46
CA CYS A 306 12.29 9.24 26.39
C CYS A 306 12.09 10.65 25.80
N SER A 307 11.92 10.79 24.48
CA SER A 307 11.79 12.10 23.85
C SER A 307 10.40 12.69 24.08
N MET A 308 10.30 13.97 24.41
CA MET A 308 9.01 14.66 24.41
C MET A 308 8.58 14.91 22.95
N SER A 309 7.51 14.28 22.51
CA SER A 309 7.01 14.39 21.13
C SER A 309 5.49 14.27 21.12
N GLY A 310 4.81 15.09 20.33
CA GLY A 310 3.35 15.14 20.25
C GLY A 310 2.77 16.54 20.45
N THR A 311 1.45 16.63 20.37
CA THR A 311 0.70 17.87 20.55
C THR A 311 0.24 18.02 22.01
N LYS A 312 0.89 18.92 22.78
CA LYS A 312 0.75 19.07 24.26
C LYS A 312 -0.65 18.79 24.84
N PRO A 313 -1.75 19.33 24.30
CA PRO A 313 -3.08 19.14 24.88
C PRO A 313 -3.62 17.70 24.84
N TYR A 314 -3.05 16.84 24.02
CA TYR A 314 -3.41 15.43 23.89
C TYR A 314 -2.39 14.50 24.54
N MET A 315 -1.21 15.01 24.91
CA MET A 315 -0.12 14.20 25.45
C MET A 315 -0.43 13.70 26.86
N ALA A 316 0.00 12.47 27.15
CA ALA A 316 -0.18 11.85 28.44
C ALA A 316 0.72 12.46 29.53
N PRO A 317 0.31 12.43 30.82
CA PRO A 317 1.09 12.99 31.93
C PRO A 317 2.54 12.48 31.97
N GLU A 318 2.74 11.18 31.76
CA GLU A 318 4.05 10.54 31.83
C GLU A 318 5.04 11.03 30.75
N VAL A 319 4.56 11.60 29.64
CA VAL A 319 5.43 12.21 28.64
C VAL A 319 6.04 13.51 29.18
N PHE A 320 5.26 14.29 29.93
CA PHE A 320 5.74 15.49 30.62
C PHE A 320 6.63 15.16 31.82
N LEU A 321 6.27 14.12 32.60
CA LEU A 321 7.11 13.64 33.69
C LEU A 321 8.48 13.18 33.20
N CYS A 322 8.53 12.53 32.02
CA CYS A 322 9.79 12.13 31.40
C CYS A 322 10.62 13.35 30.96
N ALA A 323 9.98 14.37 30.38
CA ALA A 323 10.64 15.61 30.01
C ALA A 323 11.15 16.43 31.20
N LEU A 324 10.62 16.18 32.40
CA LEU A 324 11.05 16.75 33.68
C LEU A 324 12.03 15.83 34.43
N ASP A 325 12.51 14.75 33.79
CA ASP A 325 13.40 13.74 34.37
C ASP A 325 12.85 13.05 35.65
N GLU A 326 11.53 13.06 35.85
CA GLU A 326 10.87 12.41 36.99
C GLU A 326 10.60 10.92 36.75
N VAL A 327 10.49 10.52 35.47
CA VAL A 327 10.39 9.11 35.05
C VAL A 327 11.35 8.82 33.90
N ALA A 328 11.86 7.60 33.84
CA ALA A 328 12.88 7.21 32.85
C ALA A 328 12.36 7.17 31.40
N GLY A 329 11.05 7.08 31.19
CA GLY A 329 10.45 6.98 29.88
C GLY A 329 8.98 6.58 29.93
N TYR A 330 8.39 6.44 28.75
CA TYR A 330 7.00 6.03 28.56
C TYR A 330 6.87 4.99 27.45
N SER A 331 5.67 4.40 27.33
CA SER A 331 5.39 3.29 26.41
C SER A 331 3.98 3.42 25.80
N TYR A 332 3.40 2.33 25.32
CA TYR A 332 2.12 2.27 24.59
C TYR A 332 0.91 2.98 25.25
N PRO A 333 0.73 3.00 26.59
CA PRO A 333 -0.44 3.63 27.22
C PRO A 333 -0.63 5.13 26.92
N VAL A 334 0.39 5.84 26.44
CA VAL A 334 0.29 7.28 26.09
C VAL A 334 -0.70 7.54 24.97
N ASP A 335 -0.82 6.62 24.01
CA ASP A 335 -1.73 6.74 22.88
C ASP A 335 -3.19 6.55 23.33
N TRP A 336 -3.42 5.70 24.34
CA TRP A 336 -4.74 5.48 24.93
C TRP A 336 -5.24 6.68 25.74
N TRP A 337 -4.34 7.41 26.41
CA TRP A 337 -4.69 8.70 27.02
C TRP A 337 -5.13 9.70 25.95
N SER A 338 -4.35 9.81 24.87
CA SER A 338 -4.64 10.71 23.76
C SER A 338 -6.02 10.40 23.16
N LEU A 339 -6.34 9.11 22.99
CA LEU A 339 -7.69 8.65 22.61
C LEU A 339 -8.77 9.07 23.62
N GLY A 340 -8.49 9.00 24.92
CA GLY A 340 -9.39 9.48 25.97
C GLY A 340 -9.67 10.99 25.89
N VAL A 341 -8.65 11.79 25.59
CA VAL A 341 -8.80 13.24 25.37
C VAL A 341 -9.67 13.51 24.15
N VAL A 342 -9.43 12.80 23.04
CA VAL A 342 -10.26 12.88 21.82
C VAL A 342 -11.71 12.49 22.12
N ALA A 343 -11.93 11.37 22.82
CA ALA A 343 -13.27 10.89 23.14
C ALA A 343 -14.06 11.90 24.00
N TYR A 344 -13.41 12.51 24.99
CA TYR A 344 -14.01 13.59 25.77
C TYR A 344 -14.34 14.79 24.88
N GLU A 345 -13.40 15.23 24.04
CA GLU A 345 -13.57 16.38 23.15
C GLU A 345 -14.70 16.16 22.14
N MET A 346 -14.85 14.96 21.60
CA MET A 346 -15.94 14.62 20.69
C MET A 346 -17.32 14.77 21.32
N ARG A 347 -17.48 14.32 22.58
CA ARG A 347 -18.77 14.42 23.26
C ARG A 347 -19.03 15.82 23.81
N GLY A 348 -17.99 16.51 24.27
CA GLY A 348 -18.07 17.77 25.00
C GLY A 348 -17.86 19.03 24.16
N ASN A 349 -17.34 18.93 22.93
CA ASN A 349 -16.88 20.05 22.11
C ASN A 349 -15.79 20.94 22.77
N ILE A 350 -15.22 20.47 23.88
CA ILE A 350 -14.12 21.08 24.63
C ILE A 350 -13.22 19.96 25.15
N ARG A 351 -11.92 20.23 25.32
CA ARG A 351 -10.98 19.27 25.91
C ARG A 351 -11.16 19.19 27.43
N PRO A 352 -10.84 18.05 28.07
CA PRO A 352 -10.93 17.90 29.53
C PRO A 352 -9.92 18.77 30.28
N PHE A 353 -8.79 19.11 29.65
CA PHE A 353 -7.72 19.91 30.22
C PHE A 353 -7.40 21.11 29.31
N VAL A 354 -7.24 22.29 29.91
CA VAL A 354 -6.89 23.52 29.20
C VAL A 354 -5.38 23.66 29.14
N VAL A 355 -4.76 23.00 28.16
CA VAL A 355 -3.33 23.11 27.88
C VAL A 355 -3.13 23.81 26.54
N HIS A 356 -2.17 24.72 26.48
CA HIS A 356 -1.77 25.44 25.28
C HIS A 356 -0.35 25.07 24.88
N SER A 357 0.05 25.41 23.65
CA SER A 357 1.40 25.13 23.13
C SER A 357 2.50 25.83 23.94
N ASN A 358 2.22 27.00 24.50
CA ASN A 358 3.13 27.80 25.32
C ASN A 358 3.03 27.52 26.83
N THR A 359 2.11 26.67 27.29
CA THR A 359 1.99 26.34 28.72
C THR A 359 3.30 25.69 29.22
N PRO A 360 3.91 26.19 30.32
CA PRO A 360 5.10 25.62 30.94
C PRO A 360 4.86 24.20 31.48
N LEU A 361 5.88 23.35 31.43
CA LEU A 361 5.76 21.92 31.83
C LEU A 361 5.32 21.73 33.29
N ALA A 362 5.85 22.55 34.21
CA ALA A 362 5.48 22.51 35.62
C ALA A 362 4.00 22.86 35.86
N GLU A 363 3.44 23.75 35.04
CA GLU A 363 2.02 24.10 35.11
C GLU A 363 1.14 22.97 34.54
N ILE A 364 1.55 22.36 33.42
CA ILE A 364 0.85 21.22 32.82
C ILE A 364 0.71 20.08 33.85
N LYS A 365 1.76 19.79 34.62
CA LYS A 365 1.73 18.79 35.69
C LYS A 365 0.59 19.04 36.69
N ASN A 366 0.37 20.30 37.08
CA ASN A 366 -0.71 20.67 38.00
C ASN A 366 -2.08 20.57 37.32
N ILE A 367 -2.19 21.02 36.07
CA ILE A 367 -3.43 20.95 35.28
C ILE A 367 -3.90 19.50 35.13
N LEU A 368 -2.99 18.58 34.76
CA LEU A 368 -3.34 17.18 34.52
C LEU A 368 -3.69 16.39 35.80
N ASN A 369 -3.29 16.88 36.97
CA ASN A 369 -3.69 16.33 38.27
C ASN A 369 -5.02 16.89 38.78
N THR A 370 -5.62 17.86 38.09
CA THR A 370 -6.93 18.40 38.46
C THR A 370 -8.03 17.40 38.08
N PRO A 371 -9.04 17.17 38.95
CA PRO A 371 -10.16 16.31 38.61
C PRO A 371 -10.87 16.76 37.33
N VAL A 372 -11.11 15.81 36.41
CA VAL A 372 -11.83 16.09 35.16
C VAL A 372 -13.31 16.36 35.48
N HIS A 373 -13.84 17.44 34.90
CA HIS A 373 -15.27 17.75 35.00
C HIS A 373 -16.08 16.92 34.00
N TYR A 374 -17.07 16.17 34.48
CA TYR A 374 -18.00 15.41 33.65
C TYR A 374 -19.41 16.00 33.77
N PRO A 375 -20.05 16.44 32.67
CA PRO A 375 -21.41 16.94 32.70
C PRO A 375 -22.41 15.91 33.24
N ARG A 376 -23.36 16.34 34.07
CA ARG A 376 -24.36 15.47 34.71
C ARG A 376 -25.29 14.74 33.74
N TYR A 377 -25.45 15.27 32.53
CA TYR A 377 -26.28 14.67 31.48
C TYR A 377 -25.55 13.60 30.67
N TRP A 378 -24.27 13.33 30.96
CA TRP A 378 -23.57 12.17 30.39
C TRP A 378 -23.91 10.90 31.17
N SER A 379 -24.04 9.77 30.48
CA SER A 379 -24.34 8.51 31.15
C SER A 379 -23.19 8.06 32.05
N SER A 380 -23.52 7.39 33.16
CA SER A 380 -22.51 6.82 34.09
C SER A 380 -21.56 5.84 33.39
N ASN A 381 -22.07 5.07 32.42
CA ASN A 381 -21.28 4.13 31.64
C ASN A 381 -20.25 4.83 30.74
N PHE A 382 -20.63 5.95 30.12
CA PHE A 382 -19.72 6.75 29.31
C PHE A 382 -18.66 7.45 30.18
N VAL A 383 -19.08 7.97 31.35
CA VAL A 383 -18.14 8.57 32.32
C VAL A 383 -17.14 7.53 32.84
N ASP A 384 -17.56 6.30 33.17
CA ASP A 384 -16.64 5.22 33.58
C ASP A 384 -15.60 4.89 32.50
N LEU A 385 -16.01 4.81 31.22
CA LEU A 385 -15.09 4.62 30.10
C LEU A 385 -14.04 5.75 30.04
N LEU A 386 -14.47 7.01 30.11
CA LEU A 386 -13.57 8.16 30.07
C LEU A 386 -12.64 8.23 31.28
N GLN A 387 -13.12 7.93 32.49
CA GLN A 387 -12.30 7.92 33.71
C GLN A 387 -11.16 6.90 33.62
N ARG A 388 -11.41 5.74 33.01
CA ARG A 388 -10.39 4.71 32.82
C ARG A 388 -9.40 5.01 31.70
N LEU A 389 -9.82 5.70 30.64
CA LEU A 389 -8.92 6.19 29.58
C LEU A 389 -8.08 7.39 30.05
N LEU A 390 -8.66 8.27 30.86
CA LEU A 390 -8.03 9.48 31.42
C LEU A 390 -7.43 9.23 32.81
N SER A 391 -7.05 7.99 33.11
CA SER A 391 -6.30 7.66 34.33
C SER A 391 -4.88 8.22 34.23
N THR A 392 -4.48 9.03 35.20
CA THR A 392 -3.17 9.70 35.21
C THR A 392 -2.03 8.69 35.36
N TYR A 393 -2.25 7.62 36.12
CA TYR A 393 -1.29 6.54 36.26
C TYR A 393 -1.44 5.53 35.12
N PRO A 394 -0.40 5.32 34.28
CA PRO A 394 -0.51 4.46 33.10
C PRO A 394 -0.86 3.01 33.42
N GLY A 395 -0.46 2.48 34.59
CA GLY A 395 -0.79 1.11 35.00
C GLY A 395 -2.25 0.91 35.45
N ALA A 396 -2.99 2.00 35.65
CA ALA A 396 -4.43 1.98 35.94
C ALA A 396 -5.26 2.46 34.74
N ARG A 397 -4.61 2.80 33.63
CA ARG A 397 -5.24 3.28 32.40
C ARG A 397 -5.57 2.11 31.50
N ILE A 398 -6.74 2.14 30.86
CA ILE A 398 -7.04 1.21 29.77
C ILE A 398 -5.96 1.34 28.70
N SER A 399 -5.35 0.20 28.36
CA SER A 399 -4.30 0.07 27.35
C SER A 399 -4.39 -1.21 26.52
N THR A 400 -5.46 -1.98 26.68
CA THR A 400 -5.76 -3.18 25.86
C THR A 400 -7.24 -3.27 25.50
N ARG A 401 -7.56 -4.05 24.46
CA ARG A 401 -8.96 -4.34 24.10
C ARG A 401 -9.69 -5.12 25.17
N GLN A 402 -8.99 -5.99 25.90
CA GLN A 402 -9.57 -6.74 27.02
C GLN A 402 -10.07 -5.79 28.11
N GLU A 403 -9.31 -4.75 28.44
CA GLU A 403 -9.70 -3.75 29.43
C GLU A 403 -10.84 -2.84 28.92
N LEU A 404 -10.86 -2.50 27.63
CA LEU A 404 -12.04 -1.83 27.03
C LEU A 404 -13.31 -2.67 27.25
N HIS A 405 -13.24 -3.98 27.01
CA HIS A 405 -14.38 -4.89 27.14
C HIS A 405 -14.83 -5.11 28.61
N GLN A 406 -14.03 -4.70 29.59
CA GLN A 406 -14.43 -4.71 31.01
C GLN A 406 -15.30 -3.50 31.39
N THR A 407 -15.37 -2.48 30.52
CA THR A 407 -16.21 -1.30 30.79
C THR A 407 -17.70 -1.62 30.59
N PRO A 408 -18.61 -1.08 31.42
CA PRO A 408 -20.05 -1.32 31.28
C PRO A 408 -20.60 -0.90 29.91
N MET A 409 -20.00 0.11 29.28
CA MET A 409 -20.41 0.62 27.98
C MET A 409 -20.05 -0.31 26.82
N LEU A 410 -18.89 -0.96 26.87
CA LEU A 410 -18.33 -1.72 25.74
C LEU A 410 -18.38 -3.25 25.93
N ARG A 411 -18.74 -3.76 27.12
CA ARG A 411 -18.79 -5.21 27.44
C ARG A 411 -19.68 -6.08 26.54
N ASN A 412 -20.62 -5.47 25.82
CA ASN A 412 -21.56 -6.17 24.93
C ASN A 412 -21.23 -5.93 23.45
N ILE A 413 -20.17 -5.18 23.14
CA ILE A 413 -19.79 -4.88 21.77
C ILE A 413 -18.98 -6.05 21.21
N ASP A 414 -19.46 -6.58 20.09
CA ASP A 414 -18.72 -7.58 19.32
C ASP A 414 -17.57 -6.91 18.56
N PHE A 415 -16.35 -7.03 19.11
CA PHE A 415 -15.13 -6.48 18.51
C PHE A 415 -14.79 -7.09 17.15
N GLN A 416 -15.22 -8.32 16.85
CA GLN A 416 -15.02 -8.89 15.52
C GLN A 416 -15.88 -8.14 14.51
N ARG A 417 -17.12 -7.80 14.87
CA ARG A 417 -17.98 -6.95 14.04
C ARG A 417 -17.49 -5.51 13.91
N VAL A 418 -16.80 -4.98 14.93
CA VAL A 418 -16.09 -3.71 14.81
C VAL A 418 -14.99 -3.86 13.75
N LEU A 419 -14.07 -4.82 13.90
CA LEU A 419 -12.94 -5.04 12.98
C LEU A 419 -13.39 -5.23 11.52
N GLU A 420 -14.52 -5.90 11.31
CA GLU A 420 -15.13 -6.14 10.00
C GLU A 420 -15.98 -4.96 9.48
N LYS A 421 -16.00 -3.81 10.17
CA LYS A 421 -16.82 -2.63 9.85
C LYS A 421 -18.32 -2.95 9.70
N LYS A 422 -18.82 -3.94 10.44
CA LYS A 422 -20.24 -4.37 10.42
C LYS A 422 -21.14 -3.55 11.35
N ILE A 423 -20.55 -2.79 12.28
CA ILE A 423 -21.28 -1.86 13.14
C ILE A 423 -21.25 -0.49 12.46
N LYS A 424 -22.40 -0.05 11.94
CA LYS A 424 -22.47 1.22 11.20
C LYS A 424 -22.34 2.41 12.14
N PRO A 425 -21.48 3.40 11.86
CA PRO A 425 -21.43 4.66 12.58
C PRO A 425 -22.78 5.38 12.53
N ILE A 426 -23.15 6.04 13.62
CA ILE A 426 -24.39 6.85 13.69
C ILE A 426 -24.22 8.14 12.90
N TYR A 427 -23.05 8.76 13.02
CA TYR A 427 -22.68 9.92 12.23
C TYR A 427 -22.07 9.46 10.90
N LYS A 428 -22.69 9.88 9.79
CA LYS A 428 -22.16 9.71 8.44
C LYS A 428 -21.73 11.09 7.92
N PRO A 429 -20.47 11.27 7.49
CA PRO A 429 -20.03 12.52 6.88
C PRO A 429 -20.83 12.86 5.62
N PRO A 430 -21.08 14.15 5.34
CA PRO A 430 -21.71 14.58 4.09
C PRO A 430 -20.87 14.20 2.85
N GLU A 431 -21.53 13.77 1.77
CA GLU A 431 -20.89 13.37 0.49
C GLU A 431 -20.92 14.48 -0.58
N ASP A 432 -21.70 15.55 -0.33
CA ASP A 432 -21.97 16.64 -1.28
C ASP A 432 -20.77 17.58 -1.48
N HIS A 433 -19.85 17.60 -0.53
CA HIS A 433 -18.65 18.42 -0.55
C HIS A 433 -17.46 17.67 0.04
N LEU A 434 -16.25 18.20 -0.19
CA LEU A 434 -15.07 17.67 0.50
C LEU A 434 -15.14 18.08 1.98
N ASN A 435 -15.04 17.11 2.88
CA ASN A 435 -14.96 17.34 4.32
C ASN A 435 -13.57 17.83 4.76
N CYS A 436 -12.95 18.72 3.99
CA CYS A 436 -11.65 19.31 4.29
C CYS A 436 -11.67 20.82 4.02
N ASP A 437 -10.66 21.54 4.52
CA ASP A 437 -10.57 22.99 4.36
C ASP A 437 -10.57 23.41 2.86
N PRO A 438 -11.60 24.13 2.38
CA PRO A 438 -11.66 24.58 0.99
C PRO A 438 -10.49 25.48 0.57
N CYS A 439 -9.81 26.15 1.52
CA CYS A 439 -8.66 27.00 1.23
C CYS A 439 -7.51 26.22 0.56
N LEU A 440 -7.42 24.90 0.80
CA LEU A 440 -6.37 24.04 0.28
C LEU A 440 -6.42 23.90 -1.25
N GLU A 441 -7.62 23.84 -1.83
CA GLU A 441 -7.82 23.76 -3.29
C GLU A 441 -7.45 25.08 -3.97
N LEU A 442 -7.83 26.21 -3.37
CA LEU A 442 -7.52 27.55 -3.87
C LEU A 442 -6.01 27.82 -3.84
N GLU A 443 -5.30 27.40 -2.79
CA GLU A 443 -3.85 27.54 -2.71
C GLU A 443 -3.11 26.76 -3.81
N GLU A 444 -3.60 25.58 -4.20
CA GLU A 444 -3.01 24.80 -5.30
C GLU A 444 -3.19 25.49 -6.65
N MET A 445 -4.37 26.05 -6.92
CA MET A 445 -4.66 26.69 -8.21
C MET A 445 -4.00 28.07 -8.37
N ILE A 446 -3.91 28.86 -7.29
CA ILE A 446 -3.54 30.28 -7.34
C ILE A 446 -2.08 30.53 -6.96
N VAL A 447 -1.58 29.88 -5.89
CA VAL A 447 -0.33 30.27 -5.22
C VAL A 447 0.85 29.40 -5.61
N GLU A 448 0.60 28.20 -6.15
CA GLU A 448 1.66 27.23 -6.41
C GLU A 448 2.53 27.62 -7.62
N SER A 449 3.80 27.92 -7.34
CA SER A 449 4.80 28.24 -8.36
C SER A 449 5.18 27.03 -9.24
N ARG A 450 5.05 25.80 -8.70
CA ARG A 450 5.45 24.55 -9.36
C ARG A 450 4.33 23.49 -9.34
N PRO A 451 3.19 23.71 -9.99
CA PRO A 451 2.02 22.83 -9.87
C PRO A 451 2.31 21.41 -10.39
N LEU A 452 1.75 20.42 -9.70
CA LEU A 452 2.04 19.00 -9.92
C LEU A 452 1.60 18.53 -11.31
N HIS A 453 0.46 18.99 -11.83
CA HIS A 453 -0.01 18.66 -13.20
C HIS A 453 0.92 19.19 -14.30
N LYS A 454 1.77 20.19 -14.03
CA LYS A 454 2.78 20.70 -14.97
C LYS A 454 4.17 20.11 -14.73
N LYS A 455 4.36 19.30 -13.67
CA LYS A 455 5.66 18.73 -13.28
C LYS A 455 6.31 17.97 -14.42
N LYS A 456 5.53 17.14 -15.11
CA LYS A 456 6.02 16.36 -16.24
C LYS A 456 6.65 17.22 -17.35
N LYS A 457 5.96 18.29 -17.78
CA LYS A 457 6.48 19.21 -18.81
C LYS A 457 7.73 19.94 -18.33
N ARG A 458 7.80 20.28 -17.02
CA ARG A 458 8.97 20.89 -16.39
C ARG A 458 10.18 19.96 -16.39
N LEU A 459 10.02 18.72 -15.93
CA LEU A 459 11.09 17.73 -15.87
C LEU A 459 11.62 17.37 -17.27
N ALA A 460 10.73 17.20 -18.26
CA ALA A 460 11.16 16.96 -19.64
C ALA A 460 12.02 18.11 -20.20
N LYS A 461 11.63 19.36 -19.89
CA LYS A 461 12.41 20.55 -20.27
C LYS A 461 13.76 20.60 -19.56
N GLN A 462 13.82 20.25 -18.28
CA GLN A 462 15.07 20.22 -17.50
C GLN A 462 16.02 19.12 -18.01
N ARG A 463 15.53 17.90 -18.22
CA ARG A 463 16.32 16.79 -18.79
C ARG A 463 16.88 17.12 -20.17
N SER A 464 16.12 17.85 -20.99
CA SER A 464 16.58 18.32 -22.30
C SER A 464 17.67 19.39 -22.18
N ALA A 465 17.62 20.23 -21.14
CA ALA A 465 18.60 21.29 -20.89
C ALA A 465 19.89 20.78 -20.20
N GLN A 466 19.79 19.74 -19.37
CA GLN A 466 20.90 19.14 -18.62
C GLN A 466 21.81 18.21 -19.45
N ARG A 467 21.67 18.20 -20.77
CA ARG A 467 22.42 17.28 -21.65
C ARG A 467 23.94 17.45 -21.55
N ASP A 468 24.39 18.62 -21.08
CA ASP A 468 25.79 18.90 -20.79
C ASP A 468 25.94 19.36 -19.33
N SER A 469 26.62 18.56 -18.50
CA SER A 469 27.42 18.97 -17.31
C SER A 469 26.82 19.12 -15.89
N ASP A 470 25.79 18.36 -15.47
CA ASP A 470 25.51 18.21 -14.02
C ASP A 470 25.38 16.75 -13.57
N PRO A 471 25.83 16.37 -12.35
CA PRO A 471 25.71 15.02 -11.86
C PRO A 471 24.23 14.65 -11.78
N GLU A 472 23.88 13.53 -12.43
CA GLU A 472 22.58 12.86 -12.34
C GLU A 472 22.05 13.01 -10.91
N THR A 473 20.92 13.70 -10.72
CA THR A 473 20.35 13.97 -9.39
C THR A 473 20.13 12.63 -8.68
N ALA A 474 21.11 12.21 -7.89
CA ALA A 474 21.20 10.83 -7.44
C ALA A 474 20.03 10.55 -6.50
N LEU A 475 19.09 9.69 -6.90
CA LEU A 475 17.93 9.31 -6.09
C LEU A 475 18.37 8.88 -4.69
N VAL A 476 17.53 9.14 -3.68
CA VAL A 476 17.81 8.78 -2.29
C VAL A 476 17.77 7.26 -2.18
N LYS A 477 18.92 6.61 -2.04
CA LYS A 477 19.02 5.13 -2.10
C LYS A 477 18.27 4.46 -0.96
N GLU A 478 18.20 5.11 0.20
CA GLU A 478 17.49 4.63 1.39
C GLU A 478 15.97 4.73 1.25
N PHE A 479 15.45 5.53 0.31
CA PHE A 479 14.01 5.67 0.13
C PHE A 479 13.44 4.47 -0.63
N ILE A 480 12.67 3.65 0.10
CA ILE A 480 12.12 2.39 -0.39
C ILE A 480 11.09 2.63 -1.50
N VAL A 481 11.21 1.89 -2.60
CA VAL A 481 10.14 1.76 -3.60
C VAL A 481 9.22 0.62 -3.18
N TYR A 482 8.06 0.97 -2.65
CA TYR A 482 7.10 0.01 -2.09
C TYR A 482 5.89 -0.20 -3.00
N ASN A 483 5.37 -1.43 -3.03
CA ASN A 483 4.14 -1.79 -3.73
C ASN A 483 3.40 -2.87 -2.94
N ARG A 484 2.34 -2.47 -2.23
CA ARG A 484 1.55 -3.35 -1.37
C ARG A 484 0.90 -4.50 -2.13
N TYR A 485 0.48 -4.31 -3.39
CA TYR A 485 -0.08 -5.42 -4.17
C TYR A 485 0.94 -6.53 -4.42
N LYS A 486 2.21 -6.17 -4.65
CA LYS A 486 3.29 -7.16 -4.76
C LYS A 486 3.51 -7.88 -3.42
N GLU A 487 3.47 -7.14 -2.32
CA GLU A 487 3.67 -7.68 -0.97
C GLU A 487 2.53 -8.63 -0.54
N LEU A 488 1.26 -8.24 -0.75
CA LEU A 488 0.10 -9.09 -0.48
C LEU A 488 0.14 -10.38 -1.31
N LYS A 489 0.54 -10.27 -2.59
CA LYS A 489 0.71 -11.45 -3.46
C LYS A 489 1.82 -12.37 -2.95
N ARG A 490 2.95 -11.82 -2.49
CA ARG A 490 4.05 -12.58 -1.89
C ARG A 490 3.57 -13.34 -0.65
N LYS A 491 2.94 -12.65 0.30
CA LYS A 491 2.38 -13.25 1.52
C LYS A 491 1.36 -14.35 1.22
N ALA A 492 0.48 -14.15 0.22
CA ALA A 492 -0.50 -15.15 -0.18
C ALA A 492 0.15 -16.42 -0.78
N MET A 493 1.23 -16.26 -1.55
CA MET A 493 2.00 -17.40 -2.08
C MET A 493 2.71 -18.17 -0.95
N GLU A 494 3.32 -17.46 -0.01
CA GLU A 494 3.98 -18.06 1.17
C GLU A 494 2.99 -18.79 2.07
N GLN A 495 1.80 -18.22 2.29
CA GLN A 495 0.74 -18.90 3.03
C GLN A 495 0.33 -20.20 2.33
N LYS A 496 0.12 -20.17 1.01
CA LYS A 496 -0.22 -21.35 0.23
C LYS A 496 0.87 -22.43 0.28
N GLU A 497 2.14 -22.02 0.26
CA GLU A 497 3.27 -22.92 0.42
C GLU A 497 3.30 -23.56 1.82
N ASN A 498 3.10 -22.77 2.87
CA ASN A 498 3.01 -23.27 4.25
C ASN A 498 1.84 -24.23 4.45
N ASP A 499 0.68 -23.93 3.86
CA ASP A 499 -0.49 -24.80 3.94
C ASP A 499 -0.25 -26.12 3.20
N TRP A 500 0.42 -26.09 2.04
CA TRP A 500 0.83 -27.30 1.33
C TRP A 500 1.86 -28.11 2.13
N GLN A 501 2.82 -27.47 2.79
CA GLN A 501 3.77 -28.16 3.67
C GLN A 501 3.04 -28.87 4.83
N ARG A 502 2.07 -28.21 5.48
CA ARG A 502 1.26 -28.85 6.55
C ARG A 502 0.42 -30.01 6.02
N GLU A 503 -0.18 -29.87 4.85
CA GLU A 503 -0.96 -30.95 4.23
C GLU A 503 -0.07 -32.16 3.91
N LEU A 504 1.15 -31.93 3.40
CA LEU A 504 2.13 -32.97 3.15
C LEU A 504 2.56 -33.67 4.45
N GLU A 505 2.85 -32.91 5.52
CA GLU A 505 3.18 -33.44 6.85
C GLU A 505 2.05 -34.30 7.42
N LEU A 506 0.79 -33.85 7.31
CA LEU A 506 -0.38 -34.60 7.74
C LEU A 506 -0.56 -35.89 6.91
N ALA A 507 -0.34 -35.84 5.60
CA ALA A 507 -0.40 -37.01 4.74
C ALA A 507 0.68 -38.04 5.11
N MET A 508 1.90 -37.59 5.40
CA MET A 508 3.00 -38.44 5.88
C MET A 508 2.67 -39.07 7.25
N ALA A 509 2.18 -38.29 8.20
CA ALA A 509 1.78 -38.78 9.52
C ALA A 509 0.66 -39.84 9.43
N ASN A 510 -0.37 -39.59 8.62
CA ASN A 510 -1.46 -40.55 8.39
C ASN A 510 -0.99 -41.84 7.71
N SER A 511 -0.01 -41.74 6.80
CA SER A 511 0.57 -42.93 6.16
C SER A 511 1.31 -43.82 7.16
N ILE A 512 1.99 -43.22 8.16
CA ILE A 512 2.68 -43.96 9.23
C ILE A 512 1.65 -44.61 10.16
N VAL A 513 0.59 -43.90 10.55
CA VAL A 513 -0.45 -44.43 11.44
C VAL A 513 -1.23 -45.57 10.78
N ASN A 514 -1.59 -45.44 9.49
CA ASN A 514 -2.26 -46.52 8.74
C ASN A 514 -1.37 -47.76 8.57
N SER A 515 -0.05 -47.59 8.55
CA SER A 515 0.90 -48.71 8.51
C SER A 515 1.04 -49.41 9.87
N LEU A 516 0.68 -48.73 10.97
CA LEU A 516 0.76 -49.24 12.35
C LEU A 516 -0.57 -49.76 12.89
N ALA A 517 -1.70 -49.52 12.21
CA ALA A 517 -2.98 -50.12 12.59
C ALA A 517 -2.85 -51.66 12.50
N PRO A 518 -3.22 -52.44 13.53
CA PRO A 518 -3.11 -53.88 13.49
C PRO A 518 -3.89 -54.39 12.29
N ILE A 519 -3.23 -55.18 11.44
CA ILE A 519 -3.89 -55.99 10.43
C ILE A 519 -4.89 -56.84 11.20
N GLN A 520 -6.18 -56.48 11.16
CA GLN A 520 -7.23 -57.43 11.47
C GLN A 520 -7.12 -58.49 10.38
N GLU A 521 -6.40 -59.57 10.69
CA GLU A 521 -6.45 -60.79 9.90
C GLU A 521 -7.93 -61.15 9.79
N LYS A 522 -8.52 -60.88 8.63
CA LYS A 522 -9.80 -61.47 8.25
C LYS A 522 -9.60 -62.98 8.41
N PRO A 523 -10.35 -63.66 9.29
CA PRO A 523 -10.21 -65.10 9.41
C PRO A 523 -10.52 -65.70 8.05
N ALA A 524 -9.59 -66.53 7.56
CA ALA A 524 -9.75 -67.30 6.35
C ALA A 524 -11.12 -67.99 6.38
N ALA A 525 -11.93 -67.73 5.36
CA ALA A 525 -13.22 -68.37 5.18
C ALA A 525 -12.97 -69.88 4.97
N CYS A 526 -13.05 -70.66 6.05
CA CYS A 526 -13.27 -72.09 5.96
C CYS A 526 -14.66 -72.29 5.36
N VAL A 527 -14.65 -72.72 4.10
CA VAL A 527 -15.82 -73.19 3.36
C VAL A 527 -16.31 -74.46 4.06
N VAL A 528 -17.40 -74.36 4.81
CA VAL A 528 -18.22 -75.51 5.17
C VAL A 528 -19.68 -75.21 4.86
N HIS A 529 -20.26 -76.20 4.20
CA HIS A 529 -21.57 -76.25 3.57
C HIS A 529 -22.74 -76.24 4.57
N ASP A 530 -23.83 -75.69 4.06
CA ASP A 530 -25.25 -75.96 4.35
C ASP A 530 -25.89 -75.50 5.67
N GLY A 531 -27.04 -74.83 5.51
CA GLY A 531 -28.20 -74.99 6.41
C GLY A 531 -28.60 -73.79 7.28
N ASP A 532 -29.65 -73.10 6.83
CA ASP A 532 -30.77 -72.52 7.60
C ASP A 532 -30.59 -71.41 8.65
N CYS A 533 -31.17 -70.24 8.29
CA CYS A 533 -32.18 -69.45 9.00
C CYS A 533 -32.03 -69.01 10.48
N ALA A 534 -32.25 -67.69 10.67
CA ALA A 534 -32.86 -66.98 11.82
C ALA A 534 -31.95 -66.23 12.85
N THR A 535 -32.01 -64.88 12.73
CA THR A 535 -32.20 -63.84 13.78
C THR A 535 -31.33 -63.71 15.05
N ALA A 536 -30.81 -62.47 15.21
CA ALA A 536 -30.80 -61.60 16.41
C ALA A 536 -29.60 -61.53 17.40
N SER A 537 -29.12 -60.28 17.58
CA SER A 537 -28.78 -59.58 18.84
C SER A 537 -27.34 -59.58 19.46
N SER A 538 -26.73 -58.37 19.46
CA SER A 538 -26.11 -57.60 20.59
C SER A 538 -24.71 -57.89 21.20
N ALA A 539 -24.10 -56.76 21.65
CA ALA A 539 -22.97 -56.52 22.61
C ALA A 539 -21.53 -56.53 22.04
N VAL A 540 -20.75 -55.43 22.00
CA VAL A 540 -20.16 -54.49 23.01
C VAL A 540 -19.04 -55.11 23.88
N ALA A 541 -17.80 -54.62 23.70
CA ALA A 541 -16.78 -54.46 24.76
C ALA A 541 -15.56 -53.61 24.32
N GLN A 542 -15.09 -52.77 25.25
CA GLN A 542 -13.94 -51.84 25.24
C GLN A 542 -12.58 -52.54 25.36
N LEU A 543 -11.51 -51.91 24.85
CA LEU A 543 -10.14 -52.10 25.34
C LEU A 543 -9.36 -50.76 25.39
N LYS A 544 -8.57 -50.62 26.47
CA LYS A 544 -7.79 -49.45 26.91
C LYS A 544 -6.30 -49.62 26.58
N GLY A 545 -5.65 -48.50 26.20
CA GLY A 545 -4.35 -48.04 26.70
C GLY A 545 -3.05 -48.67 26.18
N GLU A 546 -2.17 -47.85 25.61
CA GLU A 546 -0.75 -47.71 26.00
C GLU A 546 -0.10 -46.49 25.31
N SER A 547 0.76 -45.79 26.07
CA SER A 547 1.39 -44.50 25.76
C SER A 547 2.72 -44.69 25.05
N ILE A 548 2.97 -43.97 23.95
CA ILE A 548 4.23 -44.01 23.19
C ILE A 548 5.03 -42.73 23.46
N GLU A 549 6.24 -42.87 24.00
CA GLU A 549 7.19 -41.78 24.26
C GLU A 549 7.82 -41.23 22.95
N PHE A 550 7.89 -39.90 22.86
CA PHE A 550 8.48 -39.18 21.73
C PHE A 550 10.02 -39.09 21.87
N ILE A 551 10.75 -39.53 20.84
CA ILE A 551 12.20 -39.35 20.74
C ILE A 551 12.50 -38.06 19.97
N ASP A 552 13.15 -37.11 20.66
CA ASP A 552 13.66 -35.85 20.12
C ASP A 552 14.83 -36.09 19.15
N ARG A 553 14.76 -35.48 17.95
CA ARG A 553 15.78 -35.53 16.91
C ARG A 553 16.18 -34.12 16.51
N THR A 554 16.84 -33.40 17.41
CA THR A 554 17.58 -32.19 17.05
C THR A 554 18.96 -32.56 16.46
N PRO A 555 19.30 -32.17 15.22
CA PRO A 555 20.62 -32.46 14.64
C PRO A 555 21.71 -31.53 15.18
N SER A 556 22.81 -32.10 15.68
CA SER A 556 24.03 -31.36 16.06
C SER A 556 24.90 -31.00 14.83
N PRO A 557 25.68 -29.89 14.86
CA PRO A 557 26.24 -29.27 13.66
C PRO A 557 27.55 -29.92 13.20
N GLN A 558 27.66 -30.23 11.91
CA GLN A 558 28.89 -30.73 11.29
C GLN A 558 29.82 -29.57 10.87
N ILE A 559 31.04 -29.65 11.37
CA ILE A 559 32.16 -28.72 11.20
C ILE A 559 32.79 -28.89 9.81
N LYS A 560 33.24 -27.76 9.24
CA LYS A 560 34.04 -27.63 8.01
C LYS A 560 35.40 -28.29 8.17
N GLU A 561 35.80 -29.14 7.21
CA GLU A 561 37.21 -29.38 6.90
C GLU A 561 37.45 -29.21 5.40
N SER A 562 38.35 -28.28 5.10
CA SER A 562 38.87 -27.93 3.80
C SER A 562 40.25 -28.56 3.59
N ALA A 563 40.46 -29.07 2.37
CA ALA A 563 41.71 -29.08 1.60
C ALA A 563 42.97 -29.71 2.21
N GLY A 564 43.51 -30.71 1.49
CA GLY A 564 44.85 -31.24 1.72
C GLY A 564 45.26 -32.27 0.67
N SER A 565 45.45 -31.82 -0.58
CA SER A 565 46.08 -32.62 -1.64
C SER A 565 47.60 -32.51 -1.54
N ARG A 566 48.23 -33.70 -1.50
CA ARG A 566 49.67 -33.99 -1.64
C ARG A 566 50.37 -33.18 -2.72
N LEU A 567 51.59 -32.72 -2.45
CA LEU A 567 52.73 -32.76 -3.38
C LEU A 567 54.04 -32.64 -2.56
N ASP A 568 54.89 -33.65 -2.74
CA ASP A 568 56.20 -33.84 -2.10
C ASP A 568 57.33 -33.26 -2.98
N MET A 569 58.35 -32.74 -2.28
CA MET A 569 59.77 -32.58 -2.67
C MET A 569 60.20 -31.45 -3.65
N PRO A 570 61.47 -30.96 -3.61
CA PRO A 570 62.56 -31.18 -2.64
C PRO A 570 63.31 -29.91 -2.13
N GLN A 571 64.18 -30.15 -1.15
CA GLN A 571 65.19 -29.29 -0.49
C GLN A 571 66.28 -28.80 -1.47
N SER A 572 66.78 -27.56 -1.46
CA SER A 572 67.82 -26.94 -0.60
C SER A 572 68.57 -25.86 -1.45
N PRO A 573 69.63 -25.16 -0.98
CA PRO A 573 69.83 -24.29 0.20
C PRO A 573 70.40 -22.89 -0.20
N PHE A 574 70.50 -21.90 0.71
CA PHE A 574 71.51 -20.78 0.79
C PHE A 574 71.02 -19.78 1.87
N GLN A 575 71.58 -19.78 3.09
CA GLN A 575 72.65 -18.88 3.57
C GLN A 575 72.45 -17.37 3.32
N LYS A 576 71.91 -16.65 4.32
CA LYS A 576 72.65 -15.65 5.12
C LYS A 576 71.87 -15.30 6.38
#